data_AF-A0A931AH91-F1
#
_entry.id   AF-A0A931AH91-F1
#
_cell.length_a   1.000
_cell.length_b   1.000
_cell.length_c   1.000
_cell.angle_alpha   90.00
_cell.angle_beta   90.00
_cell.angle_gamma   90.00
#
_symmetry.space_group_name_H-M   'P 1'
#
loop_
_entity.id
_entity.type
_entity.pdbx_description
1 polymer ?
#
loop_
_entity_poly.entity_id
_entity_poly.type
_entity_poly.pdbx_seq_one_letter_code
_entity_poly.pdbx_strand_id
1 'polypeptide(L)'
;MAKATRAAAAWRTYREVSKPGSPGLMTRVRAMPRMVGAVMRGRYAGMGRSKLALLGLGVVYIVSPVDVLPDFLMLIGVADDFGVFLWLMGSLLGESGRYVQHERAVIQARLDQV
;
A
#
# COMPACT_ATOMS: atom_id res chain seq x y z
N MET A 1 11.10 -19.31 0.06
CA MET A 1 11.82 -18.26 -0.72
C MET A 1 11.04 -16.94 -0.89
N ALA A 2 9.70 -16.93 -0.98
CA ALA A 2 8.87 -15.72 -1.19
C ALA A 2 9.15 -14.50 -0.25
N LYS A 3 9.80 -14.70 0.90
CA LYS A 3 10.25 -13.61 1.77
C LYS A 3 11.30 -12.72 1.08
N ALA A 4 12.36 -13.31 0.53
CA ALA A 4 13.34 -12.60 -0.28
C ALA A 4 12.72 -12.00 -1.54
N THR A 5 11.78 -12.71 -2.19
CA THR A 5 11.09 -12.18 -3.38
C THR A 5 10.28 -10.92 -3.07
N ARG A 6 9.67 -10.80 -1.88
CA ARG A 6 8.96 -9.56 -1.49
C ARG A 6 9.87 -8.51 -0.81
N ALA A 7 10.97 -8.94 -0.19
CA ALA A 7 12.16 -8.09 0.03
C ALA A 7 12.93 -7.81 -1.29
N ALA A 8 12.31 -8.19 -2.42
CA ALA A 8 12.52 -7.87 -3.82
C ALA A 8 11.17 -7.49 -4.51
N ALA A 9 10.11 -7.01 -3.79
CA ALA A 9 8.75 -6.75 -4.37
C ALA A 9 8.01 -5.38 -4.14
N ALA A 10 8.57 -4.27 -3.60
CA ALA A 10 8.16 -2.82 -3.83
C ALA A 10 8.93 -1.52 -3.29
N TRP A 11 10.27 -1.40 -3.33
CA TRP A 11 11.10 -0.26 -2.80
C TRP A 11 11.30 0.76 -3.87
N ARG A 12 12.23 0.52 -4.82
CA ARG A 12 12.93 1.43 -5.77
C ARG A 12 12.07 2.36 -6.63
N THR A 13 10.83 2.66 -6.28
CA THR A 13 10.25 4.00 -6.46
C THR A 13 10.53 4.86 -5.20
N TYR A 14 10.74 4.36 -3.98
CA TYR A 14 11.71 4.96 -3.03
C TYR A 14 13.20 4.85 -3.49
N ARG A 15 13.41 4.75 -4.82
CA ARG A 15 14.60 5.11 -5.61
C ARG A 15 14.19 5.94 -6.85
N GLU A 16 12.99 5.71 -7.44
CA GLU A 16 12.43 6.39 -8.62
C GLU A 16 11.27 7.43 -8.43
N VAL A 17 10.40 7.35 -7.42
CA VAL A 17 9.84 8.51 -6.68
C VAL A 17 11.02 9.38 -6.25
N SER A 18 12.09 8.76 -5.78
CA SER A 18 13.32 9.45 -5.36
C SER A 18 14.32 9.72 -6.51
N LYS A 19 13.98 9.44 -7.78
CA LYS A 19 14.86 9.81 -8.91
C LYS A 19 14.73 11.33 -9.10
N PRO A 20 15.84 12.06 -9.35
CA PRO A 20 15.77 13.46 -9.76
C PRO A 20 14.80 13.65 -10.93
N GLY A 21 14.02 14.72 -10.91
CA GLY A 21 12.98 15.00 -11.91
C GLY A 21 11.63 14.29 -11.71
N SER A 22 11.45 13.48 -10.66
CA SER A 22 10.14 12.90 -10.37
C SER A 22 9.09 13.97 -9.97
N PRO A 23 7.79 13.76 -10.26
CA PRO A 23 6.75 14.73 -9.90
C PRO A 23 6.70 15.03 -8.40
N GLY A 24 6.70 16.33 -8.03
CA GLY A 24 6.62 16.77 -6.64
C GLY A 24 5.36 16.28 -5.91
N LEU A 25 5.45 16.17 -4.58
CA LEU A 25 4.42 15.53 -3.73
C LEU A 25 3.00 16.09 -3.97
N MET A 26 2.85 17.42 -4.02
CA MET A 26 1.56 18.08 -4.27
C MET A 26 0.99 17.73 -5.67
N THR A 27 1.84 17.56 -6.69
CA THR A 27 1.43 17.12 -8.03
C THR A 27 0.90 15.69 -8.02
N ARG A 28 1.49 14.80 -7.20
CA ARG A 28 1.02 13.42 -7.01
C ARG A 28 -0.34 13.38 -6.31
N VAL A 29 -0.51 14.13 -5.22
CA VAL A 29 -1.79 14.24 -4.50
C VAL A 29 -2.90 14.78 -5.43
N ARG A 30 -2.62 15.87 -6.16
CA ARG A 30 -3.55 16.43 -7.17
C ARG A 30 -3.79 15.52 -8.39
N ALA A 31 -3.07 14.41 -8.54
CA ALA A 31 -3.32 13.41 -9.57
C ALA A 31 -4.25 12.28 -9.09
N MET A 32 -4.31 11.98 -7.78
CA MET A 32 -5.04 10.82 -7.24
C MET A 32 -6.53 10.76 -7.66
N PRO A 33 -7.37 11.82 -7.53
CA PRO A 33 -8.78 11.72 -7.93
C PRO A 33 -8.97 11.48 -9.43
N ARG A 34 -8.06 12.04 -10.25
CA ARG A 34 -8.06 11.86 -11.71
C ARG A 34 -7.64 10.45 -12.10
N MET A 35 -6.67 9.86 -11.40
CA MET A 35 -6.24 8.46 -11.55
C MET A 35 -7.37 7.48 -11.19
N VAL A 36 -8.05 7.67 -10.05
CA VAL A 36 -9.21 6.88 -9.62
C VAL A 36 -10.26 6.85 -10.74
N GLY A 37 -10.68 8.03 -11.22
CA GLY A 37 -11.63 8.13 -12.32
C GLY A 37 -11.12 7.56 -13.65
N ALA A 38 -9.81 7.57 -13.92
CA ALA A 38 -9.24 6.96 -15.13
C ALA A 38 -9.33 5.42 -15.08
N VAL A 39 -8.98 4.80 -13.95
CA VAL A 39 -9.10 3.35 -13.72
C VAL A 39 -10.55 2.89 -13.79
N MET A 40 -11.47 3.58 -13.10
CA MET A 40 -12.89 3.21 -13.12
C MET A 40 -13.44 3.21 -14.56
N ARG A 41 -13.09 4.22 -15.35
CA ARG A 41 -13.48 4.35 -16.77
C ARG A 41 -12.62 3.52 -17.75
N GLY A 42 -11.73 2.63 -17.27
CA GLY A 42 -10.87 1.79 -18.10
C GLY A 42 -9.78 2.52 -18.89
N ARG A 43 -9.63 3.84 -18.72
CA ARG A 43 -8.70 4.71 -19.44
C ARG A 43 -7.27 4.73 -18.86
N TYR A 44 -6.96 3.81 -17.95
CA TYR A 44 -5.61 3.62 -17.41
C TYR A 44 -5.35 2.13 -17.16
N ALA A 45 -4.66 1.47 -18.10
CA ALA A 45 -4.33 0.04 -18.01
C ALA A 45 -3.25 -0.27 -16.95
N GLY A 46 -2.51 0.72 -16.46
CA GLY A 46 -1.45 0.54 -15.44
C GLY A 46 -1.94 0.15 -14.05
N MET A 47 -3.26 0.18 -13.80
CA MET A 47 -3.87 -0.31 -12.55
C MET A 47 -5.24 -0.93 -12.85
N GLY A 48 -5.36 -2.25 -12.63
CA GLY A 48 -6.66 -2.92 -12.71
C GLY A 48 -7.62 -2.46 -11.62
N ARG A 49 -8.94 -2.48 -11.92
CA ARG A 49 -10.01 -2.07 -11.00
C ARG A 49 -9.96 -2.80 -9.65
N SER A 50 -9.56 -4.08 -9.64
CA SER A 50 -9.37 -4.88 -8.42
C SER A 50 -8.24 -4.35 -7.52
N LYS A 51 -7.11 -3.89 -8.11
CA LYS A 51 -6.02 -3.27 -7.34
C LYS A 51 -6.42 -1.91 -6.78
N LEU A 52 -7.23 -1.13 -7.51
CA LEU A 52 -7.82 0.09 -6.99
C LEU A 52 -8.78 -0.19 -5.82
N ALA A 53 -9.63 -1.22 -5.92
CA ALA A 53 -10.54 -1.61 -4.84
C ALA A 53 -9.77 -2.07 -3.58
N LEU A 54 -8.70 -2.86 -3.73
CA LEU A 54 -7.81 -3.25 -2.63
C LEU A 54 -7.12 -2.04 -1.96
N LEU A 55 -6.67 -1.06 -2.73
CA LEU A 55 -6.10 0.18 -2.20
C LEU A 55 -7.17 1.04 -1.49
N GLY A 56 -8.38 1.11 -2.04
CA GLY A 56 -9.53 1.77 -1.40
C GLY A 56 -9.91 1.12 -0.08
N LEU A 57 -9.99 -0.21 -0.03
CA LEU A 57 -10.26 -0.97 1.20
C LEU A 57 -9.17 -0.73 2.25
N GLY A 58 -7.89 -0.67 1.84
CA GLY A 58 -6.78 -0.32 2.73
C GLY A 58 -6.88 1.10 3.30
N VAL A 59 -7.35 2.08 2.50
CA VAL A 59 -7.63 3.44 3.00
C VAL A 59 -8.83 3.45 3.95
N VAL A 60 -9.90 2.72 3.64
CA VAL A 60 -11.07 2.59 4.54
C VAL A 60 -10.67 1.96 5.88
N TYR A 61 -9.82 0.92 5.88
CA TYR A 61 -9.28 0.31 7.11
C TYR A 61 -8.41 1.27 7.92
N ILE A 62 -7.69 2.20 7.28
CA ILE A 62 -6.88 3.24 7.96
C ILE A 62 -7.76 4.37 8.51
N VAL A 63 -8.87 4.70 7.82
CA VAL A 63 -9.80 5.78 8.22
C VAL A 63 -10.82 5.32 9.26
N SER A 64 -11.23 4.04 9.24
CA SER A 64 -12.16 3.47 10.22
C SER A 64 -11.66 2.14 10.84
N PRO A 65 -10.57 2.16 11.61
CA PRO A 65 -10.31 1.17 12.66
C PRO A 65 -11.01 1.56 13.99
N VAL A 66 -11.65 2.73 14.06
CA VAL A 66 -12.06 3.40 15.31
C VAL A 66 -13.45 3.00 15.80
N ASP A 67 -14.37 2.55 14.94
CA ASP A 67 -15.75 2.23 15.35
C ASP A 67 -15.88 0.92 16.16
N VAL A 68 -15.00 -0.07 15.94
CA VAL A 68 -15.15 -1.42 16.52
C VAL A 68 -14.40 -1.58 17.84
N LEU A 69 -13.31 -0.82 18.04
CA LEU A 69 -12.48 -0.95 19.23
C LEU A 69 -13.14 -0.45 20.54
N PRO A 70 -13.86 0.69 20.59
CA PRO A 70 -14.43 1.22 21.84
C PRO A 70 -15.47 0.28 22.45
N ASP A 71 -16.47 -0.12 21.66
CA ASP A 71 -17.60 -0.94 22.11
C ASP A 71 -17.15 -2.34 22.56
N PHE A 72 -16.11 -2.90 21.94
CA PHE A 72 -15.59 -4.22 22.29
C PHE A 72 -14.65 -4.19 23.51
N LEU A 73 -13.81 -3.15 23.63
CA LEU A 73 -12.93 -2.95 24.79
C LEU A 73 -13.70 -2.66 26.08
N MET A 74 -14.89 -2.08 25.98
CA MET A 74 -15.77 -1.86 27.13
C MET A 74 -16.47 -3.16 27.62
N LEU A 75 -16.32 -4.28 26.89
CA LEU A 75 -17.10 -5.51 27.12
C LEU A 75 -16.25 -6.73 27.56
N ILE A 76 -15.08 -7.00 26.97
CA ILE A 76 -14.39 -8.31 27.17
C ILE A 76 -12.85 -8.24 27.34
N GLY A 77 -12.36 -8.66 28.50
CA GLY A 77 -11.46 -9.83 28.62
C GLY A 77 -9.93 -9.71 28.47
N VAL A 78 -9.36 -8.60 27.97
CA VAL A 78 -7.92 -8.20 28.07
C VAL A 78 -6.83 -9.11 27.43
N ALA A 79 -6.89 -10.45 27.49
CA ALA A 79 -5.66 -11.27 27.55
C ALA A 79 -5.09 -11.87 26.25
N ASP A 80 -5.90 -12.45 25.35
CA ASP A 80 -5.40 -13.39 24.32
C ASP A 80 -5.15 -12.74 22.93
N ASP A 81 -6.17 -12.10 22.35
CA ASP A 81 -6.13 -11.56 20.99
C ASP A 81 -5.07 -10.46 20.74
N PHE A 82 -4.60 -9.77 21.79
CA PHE A 82 -3.61 -8.71 21.64
C PHE A 82 -2.26 -9.23 21.10
N GLY A 83 -1.89 -10.48 21.41
CA GLY A 83 -0.73 -11.15 20.82
C GLY A 83 -0.91 -11.42 19.33
N VAL A 84 -2.11 -11.84 18.92
CA VAL A 84 -2.47 -12.07 17.50
C VAL A 84 -2.48 -10.74 16.74
N PHE A 85 -3.00 -9.66 17.34
CA PHE A 85 -2.98 -8.32 16.76
C PHE A 85 -1.54 -7.78 16.56
N LEU A 86 -0.67 -7.90 17.56
CA LEU A 86 0.75 -7.52 17.43
C LEU A 86 1.48 -8.35 16.37
N TRP A 87 1.21 -9.66 16.29
CA TRP A 87 1.74 -10.53 15.24
C TRP A 87 1.23 -10.15 13.84
N LEU A 88 -0.05 -9.79 13.71
CA LEU A 88 -0.66 -9.35 12.46
C LEU A 88 -0.08 -8.00 12.00
N MET A 89 0.08 -7.05 12.92
CA MET A 89 0.74 -5.76 12.65
C MET A 89 2.22 -5.93 12.28
N GLY A 90 2.98 -6.73 13.03
CA GLY A 90 4.37 -7.06 12.68
C GLY A 90 4.49 -7.74 11.31
N SER A 91 3.53 -8.61 10.97
CA SER A 91 3.44 -9.26 9.66
C SER A 91 3.06 -8.29 8.54
N LEU A 92 2.16 -7.34 8.78
CA LEU A 92 1.76 -6.32 7.80
C LEU A 92 2.83 -5.23 7.60
N LEU A 93 3.54 -4.82 8.65
CA LEU A 93 4.73 -3.96 8.54
C LEU A 93 5.86 -4.71 7.83
N GLY A 94 6.07 -5.99 8.14
CA GLY A 94 7.02 -6.85 7.43
C GLY A 94 6.65 -7.10 5.96
N GLU A 95 5.36 -7.18 5.62
CA GLU A 95 4.88 -7.42 4.25
C GLU A 95 4.61 -6.12 3.46
N SER A 96 4.61 -4.95 4.11
CA SER A 96 4.62 -3.62 3.46
C SER A 96 6.05 -3.06 3.35
N GLY A 97 6.94 -3.38 4.29
CA GLY A 97 8.40 -3.39 4.14
C GLY A 97 8.86 -4.36 3.03
N ARG A 98 8.04 -5.36 2.72
CA ARG A 98 8.18 -6.25 1.55
C ARG A 98 7.14 -5.98 0.46
N TYR A 99 6.37 -4.91 0.63
CA TYR A 99 5.99 -4.02 -0.45
C TYR A 99 7.02 -2.86 -0.53
N VAL A 100 8.29 -3.15 -0.19
CA VAL A 100 9.49 -2.29 -0.21
C VAL A 100 10.77 -3.08 -0.71
N GLN A 101 10.71 -3.72 -1.91
CA GLN A 101 11.82 -3.82 -2.97
C GLN A 101 11.58 -4.25 -4.52
N HIS A 102 10.70 -3.75 -5.45
CA HIS A 102 9.91 -4.44 -6.58
C HIS A 102 8.73 -3.64 -7.27
N GLU A 103 7.43 -3.52 -6.90
CA GLU A 103 6.37 -2.75 -7.68
C GLU A 103 6.75 -1.44 -8.45
N ARG A 104 7.50 -0.43 -7.97
CA ARG A 104 8.36 -0.45 -6.80
C ARG A 104 9.84 -0.69 -7.12
N ALA A 105 10.26 -0.66 -8.38
CA ALA A 105 11.51 -1.18 -9.00
C ALA A 105 11.30 -1.98 -10.33
N VAL A 106 10.12 -2.54 -10.58
CA VAL A 106 9.50 -2.75 -11.91
C VAL A 106 9.49 -1.39 -12.60
N ILE A 107 9.19 -0.36 -11.81
CA ILE A 107 9.37 1.05 -12.10
C ILE A 107 10.87 1.38 -12.39
N GLN A 108 11.85 0.99 -11.56
CA GLN A 108 13.29 1.09 -11.92
C GLN A 108 13.61 0.45 -13.29
N ALA A 109 13.20 -0.81 -13.50
CA ALA A 109 13.36 -1.53 -14.76
C ALA A 109 12.55 -0.92 -15.93
N ARG A 110 11.59 -0.02 -15.66
CA ARG A 110 10.82 0.72 -16.67
C ARG A 110 11.58 1.93 -17.21
N LEU A 111 12.47 2.52 -16.42
CA LEU A 111 13.38 3.58 -16.86
C LEU A 111 14.76 3.07 -17.30
N ASP A 112 15.02 1.78 -17.15
CA ASP A 112 16.15 1.09 -17.79
C ASP A 112 15.74 0.54 -19.20
N GLN A 113 14.59 0.99 -19.73
CA GLN A 113 13.97 0.60 -21.02
C GLN A 113 13.51 1.81 -21.87
N VAL A 114 14.10 2.99 -21.64
CA VAL A 114 13.85 4.26 -22.35
C VAL A 114 15.18 4.92 -22.66
#